data_AF-A0A0H1B886-F1
#
_entry.id   AF-A0A0H1B886-F1
#
_cell.length_a   1.000
_cell.length_b   1.000
_cell.length_c   1.000
_cell.angle_alpha   90.00
_cell.angle_beta   90.00
_cell.angle_gamma   90.00
#
_symmetry.space_group_name_H-M   'P 1'
#
loop_
_entity.id
_entity.type
_entity.pdbx_description
1 polymer ?
#
loop_
_entity_poly.entity_id
_entity_poly.type
_entity_poly.pdbx_seq_one_letter_code
_entity_poly.pdbx_strand_id
1 'polypeptide(L)'
;MPRRVLAEVARRWPAGLEGVSDFLVGRGRWVVGTGVVERWLDRWLDAVEGAEGLGEAKKLQEGKSRTGLAATATNDNKERREQFLQLIFEAFAHGSAGFVQETQLLTAADWGFRFEDVRFPPKVLMWHGTADANSPIGMIRYMAERIPHCVLREFEGVDHYSLLAGKDGAGRLEAILRELVCQ
;
A
#
# COMPACT_ATOMS: atom_id res chain seq x y z
N MET A 1 -16.99 5.24 9.19
CA MET A 1 -17.08 4.96 10.65
C MET A 1 -15.99 5.75 11.36
N PRO A 2 -16.24 6.37 12.53
CA PRO A 2 -15.16 6.98 13.30
C PRO A 2 -14.15 5.89 13.70
N ARG A 3 -12.84 6.14 13.54
CA ARG A 3 -11.77 5.17 13.86
C ARG A 3 -11.95 4.49 15.22
N ARG A 4 -12.44 5.23 16.22
CA ARG A 4 -12.72 4.73 17.58
C ARG A 4 -13.83 3.68 17.65
N VAL A 5 -14.84 3.78 16.79
CA VAL A 5 -15.95 2.80 16.75
C VAL A 5 -15.45 1.50 16.14
N LEU A 6 -14.73 1.58 15.03
CA LEU A 6 -14.14 0.41 14.38
C LEU A 6 -13.14 -0.30 15.31
N ALA A 7 -12.34 0.46 16.05
CA ALA A 7 -11.45 -0.05 17.09
C ALA A 7 -12.20 -0.85 18.16
N GLU A 8 -13.30 -0.29 18.67
CA GLU A 8 -14.06 -0.93 19.74
C GLU A 8 -14.78 -2.19 19.27
N VAL A 9 -15.30 -2.16 18.05
CA VAL A 9 -15.92 -3.34 17.42
C VAL A 9 -14.88 -4.43 17.21
N ALA A 10 -13.70 -4.11 16.69
CA ALA A 10 -12.64 -5.08 16.47
C ALA A 10 -12.18 -5.74 17.79
N ARG A 11 -12.10 -4.97 18.88
CA ARG A 11 -11.71 -5.50 20.21
C ARG A 11 -12.80 -6.30 20.90
N ARG A 12 -14.06 -5.83 20.86
CA ARG A 12 -15.16 -6.44 21.63
C ARG A 12 -15.91 -7.53 20.87
N TRP A 13 -15.96 -7.44 19.55
CA TRP A 13 -16.74 -8.35 18.71
C TRP A 13 -15.97 -8.80 17.45
N PRO A 14 -14.79 -9.42 17.62
CA PRO A 14 -13.94 -9.81 16.50
C PRO A 14 -14.63 -10.79 15.55
N ALA A 15 -15.29 -11.83 16.09
CA ALA A 15 -16.02 -12.82 15.27
C ALA A 15 -17.18 -12.21 14.47
N GLY A 16 -17.84 -11.18 15.00
CA GLY A 16 -18.88 -10.47 14.26
C GLY A 16 -18.33 -9.56 13.18
N LEU A 17 -17.23 -8.87 13.46
CA LEU A 17 -16.54 -8.07 12.46
C LEU A 17 -16.02 -8.94 11.31
N GLU A 18 -15.50 -10.12 11.63
CA GLU A 18 -15.08 -11.13 10.65
C GLU A 18 -16.26 -11.59 9.80
N GLY A 19 -17.35 -12.06 10.42
CA GLY A 19 -18.53 -12.51 9.67
C GLY A 19 -19.15 -11.43 8.77
N VAL A 20 -19.21 -10.17 9.23
CA VAL A 20 -19.66 -9.04 8.42
C VAL A 20 -18.68 -8.76 7.28
N SER A 21 -17.37 -8.80 7.55
CA SER A 21 -16.34 -8.55 6.55
C SER A 21 -16.33 -9.63 5.47
N ASP A 22 -16.40 -10.90 5.84
CA ASP A 22 -16.51 -12.04 4.91
C ASP A 22 -17.74 -11.91 4.02
N PHE A 23 -18.89 -11.55 4.62
CA PHE A 23 -20.11 -11.29 3.87
C PHE A 23 -19.91 -10.15 2.85
N LEU A 24 -19.31 -9.03 3.29
CA LEU A 24 -19.08 -7.88 2.40
C LEU A 24 -18.08 -8.19 1.29
N VAL A 25 -17.00 -8.93 1.58
CA VAL A 25 -16.01 -9.35 0.58
C VAL A 25 -16.65 -10.31 -0.43
N GLY A 26 -17.41 -11.30 0.03
CA GLY A 26 -18.13 -12.22 -0.86
C GLY A 26 -19.14 -11.49 -1.75
N ARG A 27 -19.89 -10.54 -1.18
CA ARG A 27 -20.79 -9.65 -1.94
C ARG A 27 -20.02 -8.77 -2.93
N GLY A 28 -18.86 -8.25 -2.54
CA GLY A 28 -17.97 -7.45 -3.38
C GLY A 28 -17.49 -8.23 -4.61
N ARG A 29 -17.01 -9.46 -4.41
CA ARG A 29 -16.60 -10.36 -5.51
C ARG A 29 -17.72 -10.56 -6.54
N TRP A 30 -18.95 -10.75 -6.06
CA TRP A 30 -20.11 -10.88 -6.94
C TRP A 30 -20.45 -9.59 -7.68
N VAL A 31 -20.43 -8.44 -6.99
CA VAL A 31 -20.76 -7.13 -7.58
C VAL A 31 -19.76 -6.75 -8.66
N VAL A 32 -18.48 -7.01 -8.42
CA VAL A 32 -17.40 -6.73 -9.37
C VAL A 32 -17.54 -7.54 -10.66
N GLY A 33 -18.08 -8.76 -10.59
CA GLY A 33 -18.38 -9.58 -11.78
C GLY A 33 -19.59 -9.10 -12.59
N THR A 34 -20.25 -7.99 -12.21
CA THR A 34 -21.34 -7.43 -13.01
C THR A 34 -20.78 -6.56 -14.14
N GLY A 35 -21.29 -6.72 -15.35
CA GLY A 35 -20.75 -6.00 -16.52
C GLY A 35 -20.80 -4.47 -16.43
N VAL A 36 -21.64 -3.90 -15.56
CA VAL A 36 -21.64 -2.44 -15.29
C VAL A 36 -20.40 -2.02 -14.52
N VAL A 37 -20.00 -2.80 -13.50
CA VAL A 37 -18.84 -2.53 -12.66
C VAL A 37 -17.55 -2.83 -13.41
N GLU A 38 -17.50 -3.90 -14.21
CA GLU A 38 -16.35 -4.19 -15.07
C GLU A 38 -16.02 -3.01 -16.00
N ARG A 39 -17.02 -2.48 -16.71
CA ARG A 39 -16.83 -1.32 -17.59
C ARG A 39 -16.44 -0.05 -16.84
N TRP A 40 -16.85 0.08 -15.59
CA TRP A 40 -16.44 1.20 -14.76
C TRP A 40 -14.99 1.05 -14.29
N LEU A 41 -14.59 -0.15 -13.86
CA LEU A 41 -13.22 -0.49 -13.47
C LEU A 41 -12.25 -0.29 -14.64
N ASP A 42 -12.59 -0.77 -15.83
CA ASP A 42 -11.74 -0.62 -17.02
C ASP A 42 -11.46 0.87 -17.31
N ARG A 43 -12.50 1.72 -17.30
CA ARG A 43 -12.34 3.18 -17.49
C ARG A 43 -11.51 3.84 -16.40
N TRP A 44 -11.62 3.36 -15.16
CA TRP A 44 -10.85 3.89 -14.04
C TRP A 44 -9.38 3.48 -14.15
N LEU A 45 -9.08 2.22 -14.48
CA LEU A 45 -7.72 1.72 -14.71
C LEU A 45 -7.03 2.47 -15.85
N ASP A 46 -7.75 2.71 -16.95
CA ASP A 46 -7.25 3.53 -18.08
C ASP A 46 -6.94 4.98 -17.66
N ALA A 47 -7.76 5.56 -16.76
CA ALA A 47 -7.53 6.91 -16.25
C ALA A 47 -6.34 6.99 -15.29
N VAL A 48 -6.13 5.99 -14.44
CA VAL A 48 -4.98 5.92 -13.53
C VAL A 48 -3.68 5.78 -14.31
N GLU A 49 -3.62 4.92 -15.32
CA GLU A 49 -2.45 4.82 -16.20
C GLU A 49 -2.21 6.09 -17.02
N GLY A 50 -3.27 6.75 -17.50
CA GLY A 50 -3.16 8.04 -18.17
C GLY A 50 -2.58 9.14 -17.25
N ALA A 51 -2.85 9.05 -15.94
CA ALA A 51 -2.33 9.97 -14.94
C ALA A 51 -0.88 9.64 -14.54
N GLU A 52 -0.51 8.35 -14.42
CA GLU A 52 0.87 7.90 -14.18
C GLU A 52 1.75 8.03 -15.44
N GLY A 53 1.14 8.03 -16.63
CA GLY A 53 1.77 8.06 -17.95
C GLY A 53 2.43 9.39 -18.36
N LEU A 54 2.35 10.43 -17.53
CA LEU A 54 3.19 11.64 -17.69
C LEU A 54 4.62 11.43 -17.16
N GLY A 55 4.92 10.31 -16.49
CA GLY A 55 6.22 10.01 -15.90
C GLY A 55 7.19 9.20 -16.77
N GLU A 56 6.82 7.99 -17.21
CA GLU A 56 7.82 7.03 -17.75
C GLU A 56 7.37 6.09 -18.89
N ALA A 57 6.07 5.98 -19.22
CA ALA A 57 5.58 4.92 -20.12
C ALA A 57 5.62 5.22 -21.64
N LYS A 58 6.43 6.18 -22.12
CA LYS A 58 6.55 6.45 -23.57
C LYS A 58 7.79 5.83 -24.24
N LYS A 59 8.67 5.14 -23.52
CA LYS A 59 9.97 4.67 -24.08
C LYS A 59 10.14 3.16 -24.30
N LEU A 60 9.19 2.30 -23.95
CA LEU A 60 9.38 0.84 -24.13
C LEU A 60 8.36 0.14 -25.05
N GLN A 61 7.48 0.88 -25.73
CA GLN A 61 6.43 0.28 -26.58
C GLN A 61 6.47 0.69 -28.06
N GLU A 62 7.58 1.24 -28.56
CA GLU A 62 7.74 1.47 -30.01
C GLU A 62 8.20 0.21 -30.79
N GLY A 63 8.32 -0.94 -30.12
CA GLY A 63 8.98 -2.12 -30.67
C GLY A 63 8.16 -3.40 -30.73
N LYS A 64 6.84 -3.39 -30.99
CA LYS A 64 6.17 -4.62 -31.48
C LYS A 64 4.85 -4.36 -32.22
N SER A 65 5.02 -4.31 -33.54
CA SER A 65 4.19 -4.89 -34.59
C SER A 65 2.67 -4.66 -34.62
N ARG A 66 2.29 -3.98 -35.70
CA ARG A 66 0.94 -3.81 -36.23
C ARG A 66 0.37 -5.16 -36.70
N THR A 67 -0.65 -5.69 -36.01
CA THR A 67 -1.77 -6.46 -36.59
C THR A 67 -2.79 -6.82 -35.48
N GLY A 68 -4.08 -6.46 -35.66
CA GLY A 68 -5.19 -6.97 -34.83
C GLY A 68 -5.68 -6.09 -33.67
N LEU A 69 -5.91 -4.80 -33.90
CA LEU A 69 -6.08 -3.75 -32.87
C LEU A 69 -7.35 -3.82 -31.96
N ALA A 70 -8.25 -4.78 -32.12
CA ALA A 70 -9.49 -4.86 -31.32
C ALA A 70 -9.56 -6.08 -30.38
N ALA A 71 -8.91 -7.19 -30.73
CA ALA A 71 -8.88 -8.40 -29.90
C ALA A 71 -7.73 -8.39 -28.87
N THR A 72 -6.67 -7.62 -29.13
CA THR A 72 -5.53 -7.48 -28.21
C THR A 72 -5.82 -6.53 -27.07
N ALA A 73 -6.45 -5.38 -27.33
CA ALA A 73 -6.81 -4.39 -26.30
C ALA A 73 -7.89 -4.90 -25.32
N THR A 74 -8.78 -5.79 -25.78
CA THR A 74 -9.82 -6.39 -24.92
C THR A 74 -9.26 -7.46 -24.00
N ASN A 75 -8.29 -8.26 -24.46
CA ASN A 75 -7.54 -9.18 -23.59
C ASN A 75 -6.68 -8.41 -22.58
N ASP A 76 -6.04 -7.33 -22.99
CA ASP A 76 -5.22 -6.49 -22.10
C ASP A 76 -6.05 -5.89 -20.95
N ASN A 77 -7.21 -5.27 -21.24
CA ASN A 77 -8.09 -4.72 -20.19
C ASN A 77 -8.67 -5.81 -19.27
N LYS A 78 -8.99 -6.98 -19.84
CA LYS A 78 -9.49 -8.11 -19.05
C LYS A 78 -8.39 -8.65 -18.13
N GLU A 79 -7.19 -8.90 -18.65
CA GLU A 79 -6.04 -9.38 -17.88
C GLU A 79 -5.65 -8.38 -16.77
N ARG A 80 -5.60 -7.08 -17.09
CA ARG A 80 -5.35 -6.00 -16.13
C ARG A 80 -6.39 -5.97 -15.02
N ARG A 81 -7.68 -6.08 -15.38
CA ARG A 81 -8.77 -6.17 -14.40
C ARG A 81 -8.61 -7.42 -13.53
N GLU A 82 -8.36 -8.59 -14.12
CA GLU A 82 -8.18 -9.84 -13.38
C GLU A 82 -7.00 -9.75 -12.40
N GLN A 83 -5.86 -9.18 -12.82
CA GLN A 83 -4.71 -8.94 -11.95
C GLN A 83 -5.04 -7.99 -10.81
N PHE A 84 -5.73 -6.88 -11.08
CA PHE A 84 -6.16 -5.93 -10.05
C PHE A 84 -7.10 -6.59 -9.04
N LEU A 85 -8.10 -7.34 -9.52
CA LEU A 85 -9.05 -8.04 -8.66
C LEU A 85 -8.39 -9.16 -7.86
N GLN A 86 -7.44 -9.87 -8.47
CA GLN A 86 -6.62 -10.84 -7.77
C GLN A 86 -5.86 -10.16 -6.64
N LEU A 87 -5.14 -9.06 -6.90
CA LEU A 87 -4.40 -8.32 -5.88
C LEU A 87 -5.29 -7.90 -4.70
N ILE A 88 -6.48 -7.35 -4.98
CA ILE A 88 -7.41 -6.89 -3.94
C ILE A 88 -8.01 -8.05 -3.13
N PHE A 89 -8.41 -9.12 -3.79
CA PHE A 89 -9.10 -10.22 -3.11
C PHE A 89 -8.18 -11.30 -2.56
N GLU A 90 -6.93 -11.37 -2.99
CA GLU A 90 -5.93 -12.31 -2.47
C GLU A 90 -5.70 -12.12 -0.97
N ALA A 91 -5.75 -10.87 -0.50
CA ALA A 91 -5.67 -10.54 0.93
C ALA A 91 -6.75 -11.24 1.78
N PHE A 92 -7.84 -11.71 1.15
CA PHE A 92 -8.96 -12.40 1.80
C PHE A 92 -9.07 -13.87 1.39
N ALA A 93 -8.05 -14.45 0.76
CA ALA A 93 -8.06 -15.85 0.31
C ALA A 93 -8.32 -16.84 1.46
N HIS A 94 -7.91 -16.48 2.68
CA HIS A 94 -8.10 -17.25 3.91
C HIS A 94 -9.20 -16.66 4.83
N GLY A 95 -10.10 -15.84 4.29
CA GLY A 95 -11.10 -15.10 5.05
C GLY A 95 -10.60 -13.75 5.58
N SER A 96 -11.44 -13.06 6.36
CA SER A 96 -11.16 -11.71 6.87
C SER A 96 -10.58 -11.64 8.28
N ALA A 97 -10.24 -12.77 8.90
CA ALA A 97 -9.59 -12.81 10.20
C ALA A 97 -8.34 -11.93 10.27
N GLY A 98 -7.50 -11.94 9.23
CA GLY A 98 -6.31 -11.10 9.13
C GLY A 98 -6.64 -9.60 9.10
N PHE A 99 -7.72 -9.21 8.42
CA PHE A 99 -8.21 -7.82 8.43
C PHE A 99 -8.67 -7.39 9.83
N VAL A 100 -9.36 -8.28 10.56
CA VAL A 100 -9.78 -8.00 11.94
C VAL A 100 -8.58 -7.84 12.86
N GLN A 101 -7.59 -8.74 12.75
CA GLN A 101 -6.34 -8.67 13.51
C GLN A 101 -5.60 -7.35 13.23
N GLU A 102 -5.43 -6.99 11.96
CA GLU A 102 -4.77 -5.74 11.57
C GLU A 102 -5.53 -4.52 12.11
N THR A 103 -6.86 -4.55 12.06
CA THR A 103 -7.70 -3.49 12.64
C THR A 103 -7.48 -3.36 14.14
N GLN A 104 -7.33 -4.46 14.87
CA GLN A 104 -7.01 -4.42 16.31
C GLN A 104 -5.63 -3.80 16.56
N LEU A 105 -4.62 -4.19 15.80
CA LEU A 105 -3.25 -3.67 15.93
C LEU A 105 -3.16 -2.18 15.61
N LEU A 106 -3.74 -1.74 14.48
CA LEU A 106 -3.74 -0.35 14.04
C LEU A 106 -4.59 0.58 14.91
N THR A 107 -5.41 0.02 15.79
CA THR A 107 -6.26 0.77 16.73
C THR A 107 -5.97 0.47 18.20
N ALA A 108 -4.88 -0.26 18.46
CA ALA A 108 -4.40 -0.53 19.79
C ALA A 108 -3.96 0.78 20.47
N ALA A 109 -4.06 0.83 21.80
CA ALA A 109 -3.62 1.97 22.58
C ALA A 109 -2.08 2.07 22.62
N ASP A 110 -1.41 0.92 22.54
CA ASP A 110 0.04 0.77 22.50
C ASP A 110 0.43 -0.44 21.64
N TRP A 111 1.72 -0.58 21.35
CA TRP A 111 2.27 -1.64 20.50
C TRP A 111 2.75 -2.86 21.31
N GLY A 112 2.42 -2.93 22.61
CA GLY A 112 2.95 -3.93 23.54
C GLY A 112 4.35 -3.60 24.08
N PHE A 113 4.94 -2.48 23.66
CA PHE A 113 6.19 -1.96 24.20
C PHE A 113 6.24 -0.43 24.02
N ARG A 114 7.12 0.22 24.78
CA ARG A 114 7.39 1.65 24.64
C ARG A 114 8.55 1.87 23.68
N PHE A 115 8.51 2.92 22.88
CA PHE A 115 9.63 3.26 22.00
C PHE A 115 10.93 3.51 22.79
N GLU A 116 10.83 4.04 24.00
CA GLU A 116 11.99 4.23 24.88
C GLU A 116 12.61 2.92 25.36
N ASP A 117 11.92 1.78 25.20
CA ASP A 117 12.40 0.45 25.58
C ASP A 117 13.24 -0.23 24.50
N VAL A 118 13.44 0.40 23.34
CA VAL A 118 14.35 -0.11 22.30
C VAL A 118 15.80 0.00 22.79
N ARG A 119 16.43 -1.14 23.10
CA ARG A 119 17.79 -1.25 23.66
C ARG A 119 18.88 -1.54 22.62
N PHE A 120 18.63 -1.28 21.33
CA PHE A 120 19.58 -1.60 20.28
C PHE A 120 20.88 -0.77 20.47
N PRO A 121 22.04 -1.40 20.73
CA PRO A 121 23.25 -0.67 21.13
C PRO A 121 23.87 0.26 20.06
N PRO A 122 23.77 -0.05 18.75
CA PRO A 122 24.13 0.90 17.70
C PRO A 122 23.12 2.07 17.59
N LYS A 123 23.00 2.65 16.40
CA LYS A 123 21.96 3.62 16.05
C LYS A 123 20.78 2.94 15.34
N VAL A 124 19.57 3.43 15.59
CA VAL A 124 18.38 3.04 14.81
C VAL A 124 18.23 4.01 13.66
N LEU A 125 18.38 3.54 12.42
CA LEU A 125 18.13 4.38 11.25
C LEU A 125 16.70 4.25 10.78
N MET A 126 16.11 5.39 10.44
CA MET A 126 14.78 5.49 9.87
C MET A 126 14.86 6.37 8.64
N TRP A 127 14.37 5.87 7.51
CA TRP A 127 14.33 6.59 6.24
C TRP A 127 12.88 6.70 5.80
N HIS A 128 12.39 7.92 5.53
CA HIS A 128 10.97 8.11 5.24
C HIS A 128 10.70 9.26 4.28
N GLY A 129 9.64 9.13 3.48
CA GLY A 129 9.17 10.17 2.58
C GLY A 129 8.26 11.19 3.28
N THR A 130 8.47 12.47 3.03
CA THR A 130 7.68 13.55 3.65
C THR A 130 6.25 13.66 3.09
N ALA A 131 6.02 13.14 1.88
CA ALA A 131 4.73 13.16 1.18
C ALA A 131 3.97 11.83 1.28
N ASP A 132 4.38 10.92 2.17
CA ASP A 132 3.66 9.66 2.42
C ASP A 132 2.29 9.94 3.08
N ALA A 133 1.22 9.68 2.33
CA ALA A 133 -0.16 9.82 2.81
C ALA A 133 -0.67 8.62 3.61
N ASN A 134 -0.05 7.45 3.45
CA ASN A 134 -0.43 6.21 4.12
C ASN A 134 0.17 6.15 5.53
N SER A 135 1.45 6.55 5.65
CA SER A 135 2.19 6.68 6.91
C SER A 135 2.70 8.13 7.05
N PRO A 136 1.87 9.06 7.54
CA PRO A 136 2.22 10.49 7.58
C PRO A 136 3.51 10.75 8.35
N ILE A 137 4.37 11.62 7.80
CA ILE A 137 5.67 11.98 8.38
C ILE A 137 5.59 12.42 9.85
N GLY A 138 4.48 13.05 10.26
CA GLY A 138 4.27 13.42 11.66
C GLY A 138 4.27 12.23 12.64
N MET A 139 3.72 11.08 12.23
CA MET A 139 3.75 9.86 13.02
C MET A 139 5.16 9.27 13.11
N ILE A 140 5.91 9.35 12.00
CA ILE A 140 7.29 8.85 11.92
C ILE A 140 8.24 9.70 12.78
N ARG A 141 8.12 11.03 12.72
CA ARG A 141 8.86 11.95 13.61
C ARG A 141 8.56 11.66 15.08
N TYR A 142 7.29 11.45 15.44
CA TYR A 142 6.89 11.09 16.81
C TYR A 142 7.58 9.81 17.31
N MET A 143 7.73 8.80 16.45
CA MET A 143 8.45 7.56 16.76
C MET A 143 9.95 7.83 16.91
N ALA A 144 10.56 8.48 15.93
CA ALA A 144 12.00 8.75 15.91
C ALA A 144 12.48 9.56 17.14
N GLU A 145 11.68 10.51 17.61
CA GLU A 145 11.99 11.31 18.81
C GLU A 145 12.05 10.48 20.11
N ARG A 146 11.37 9.32 20.15
CA ARG A 146 11.24 8.49 21.35
C ARG A 146 12.11 7.25 21.35
N ILE A 147 12.50 6.78 20.16
CA ILE A 147 13.42 5.66 20.04
C ILE A 147 14.84 6.14 20.39
N PRO A 148 15.52 5.56 21.40
CA PRO A 148 16.88 5.94 21.75
C PRO A 148 17.83 5.78 20.58
N HIS A 149 18.73 6.76 20.39
CA HIS A 149 19.74 6.76 19.32
C HIS A 149 19.15 6.64 17.90
N CYS A 150 17.88 7.03 17.70
CA CYS A 150 17.27 7.05 16.39
C CYS A 150 17.75 8.24 15.57
N VAL A 151 18.05 7.99 14.29
CA VAL A 151 18.35 9.02 13.29
C VAL A 151 17.34 8.88 12.18
N LEU A 152 16.48 9.89 12.04
CA LEU A 152 15.52 10.00 10.96
C LEU A 152 16.13 10.74 9.78
N ARG A 153 16.02 10.15 8.59
CA ARG A 153 16.35 10.72 7.29
C ARG A 153 15.07 10.90 6.50
N GLU A 154 14.79 12.15 6.17
CA GLU A 154 13.58 12.51 5.44
C GLU A 154 13.91 12.77 3.97
N PHE A 155 13.08 12.23 3.09
CA PHE A 155 13.14 12.49 1.65
C PHE A 155 11.99 13.43 1.26
N GLU A 156 12.33 14.65 0.86
CA GLU A 156 11.35 15.67 0.49
C GLU A 156 10.55 15.26 -0.75
N GLY A 157 9.23 15.42 -0.71
CA GLY A 157 8.33 15.12 -1.83
C GLY A 157 8.19 13.63 -2.18
N VAL A 158 8.81 12.73 -1.41
CA VAL A 158 8.71 11.28 -1.61
C VAL A 158 7.47 10.73 -0.91
N ASP A 159 6.70 9.93 -1.64
CA ASP A 159 5.49 9.25 -1.16
C ASP A 159 5.79 7.79 -0.74
N HIS A 160 4.72 7.07 -0.37
CA HIS A 160 4.79 5.70 0.12
C HIS A 160 5.44 4.71 -0.86
N TYR A 161 5.21 4.89 -2.17
CA TYR A 161 5.63 3.97 -3.21
C TYR A 161 6.89 4.47 -3.96
N SER A 162 7.17 5.77 -3.92
CA SER A 162 8.29 6.38 -4.65
C SER A 162 9.63 6.38 -3.91
N LEU A 163 9.70 5.87 -2.67
CA LEU A 163 10.95 5.86 -1.90
C LEU A 163 12.11 5.19 -2.64
N LEU A 164 11.87 4.02 -3.22
CA LEU A 164 12.88 3.26 -3.97
C LEU A 164 12.59 3.22 -5.48
N ALA A 165 11.51 3.87 -5.93
CA ALA A 165 11.08 3.90 -7.33
C ALA A 165 11.32 5.26 -7.99
N GLY A 166 11.10 5.33 -9.31
CA GLY A 166 11.29 6.52 -10.12
C GLY A 166 12.76 6.87 -10.38
N LYS A 167 12.97 7.98 -11.11
CA LYS A 167 14.28 8.41 -11.63
C LYS A 167 15.39 8.49 -10.57
N ASP A 168 15.04 8.89 -9.35
CA ASP A 168 15.98 9.09 -8.26
C ASP A 168 15.97 7.93 -7.24
N GLY A 169 15.15 6.89 -7.45
CA GLY A 169 14.99 5.78 -6.52
C GLY A 169 16.28 4.99 -6.28
N ALA A 170 17.04 4.72 -7.35
CA ALA A 170 18.33 4.06 -7.25
C ALA A 170 19.36 4.87 -6.46
N GLY A 171 19.37 6.21 -6.63
CA GLY A 171 20.25 7.10 -5.87
C GLY A 171 19.89 7.14 -4.39
N ARG A 172 18.59 7.14 -4.06
CA ARG A 172 18.11 7.03 -2.67
C ARG A 172 18.50 5.69 -2.04
N LEU A 173 18.33 4.59 -2.77
CA LEU A 173 18.75 3.25 -2.32
C LEU A 173 20.26 3.22 -2.04
N GLU A 174 21.08 3.77 -2.94
CA GLU A 174 22.52 3.83 -2.75
C GLU A 174 22.90 4.65 -1.50
N ALA A 175 22.26 5.80 -1.28
CA ALA A 175 22.46 6.61 -0.09
C ALA A 175 22.10 5.85 1.21
N ILE A 176 20.96 5.14 1.21
CA ILE A 176 20.52 4.28 2.32
C ILE A 176 21.55 3.19 2.60
N LEU A 177 21.99 2.46 1.56
CA LEU A 177 22.94 1.37 1.71
C LEU A 177 24.31 1.86 2.19
N ARG A 178 24.79 2.99 1.68
CA ARG A 178 26.05 3.61 2.15
C ARG A 178 25.99 3.94 3.64
N GLU A 179 24.89 4.54 4.10
CA GLU A 179 24.72 4.89 5.52
C GLU A 179 24.51 3.66 6.41
N LEU A 180 23.88 2.61 5.89
CA LEU A 180 23.65 1.35 6.59
C LEU A 180 24.94 0.52 6.77
N VAL A 181 25.83 0.52 5.78
CA VAL A 181 27.06 -0.28 5.82
C VAL A 181 28.20 0.44 6.56
N CYS A 182 28.25 1.77 6.53
CA CYS A 182 29.30 2.56 7.19
C CYS A 182 29.03 2.86 8.68
N GLN A 183 28.30 1.98 9.39
CA GLN A 183 27.99 2.12 10.82
C GLN A 183 29.02 1.53 11.75
#